data_AF-A0A167F868-F1
#
_entry.id   AF-A0A167F868-F1
#
_cell.length_a   1.000
_cell.length_b   1.000
_cell.length_c   1.000
_cell.angle_alpha   90.00
_cell.angle_beta   90.00
_cell.angle_gamma   90.00
#
_symmetry.space_group_name_H-M   'P 1'
#
loop_
_entity.id
_entity.type
_entity.pdbx_description
1 polymer ?
#
loop_
_entity_poly.entity_id
_entity_poly.type
_entity_poly.pdbx_seq_one_letter_code
_entity_poly.pdbx_strand_id
1 'polypeptide(L)'
;MEPWVRSYVFLEGSSYRNELRKYNEYLINNKDKKILFLELGVGTMTPMFIKEPFWNMTYSFPDAYYITINPKDAVVPQELREKGLAIKEDIGRVLQDALNGKGKRDSDIG
;
A
#
# COMPACT_ATOMS: atom_id res chain seq x y z
N MET A 1 -20.91 25.98 8.05
CA MET A 1 -20.54 24.55 8.15
C MET A 1 -19.64 24.29 6.96
N GLU A 2 -18.36 24.03 7.19
CA GLU A 2 -17.44 23.73 6.08
C GLU A 2 -17.89 22.44 5.39
N PRO A 3 -17.89 22.37 4.04
CA PRO A 3 -18.27 21.16 3.33
C PRO A 3 -17.36 19.99 3.73
N TRP A 4 -17.91 18.77 3.77
CA TRP A 4 -17.13 17.52 3.87
C TRP A 4 -16.41 17.21 2.54
N VAL A 5 -15.72 18.20 1.99
CA VAL A 5 -14.90 18.16 0.78
C VAL A 5 -13.52 18.69 1.17
N ARG A 6 -12.46 18.21 0.52
CA ARG A 6 -11.09 18.72 0.76
C ARG A 6 -11.08 20.26 0.67
N SER A 7 -10.85 20.92 1.80
CA SER A 7 -10.47 22.33 1.87
C SER A 7 -8.97 22.42 2.15
N TYR A 8 -8.39 23.63 2.05
CA TYR A 8 -6.99 23.86 2.45
C TYR A 8 -6.75 23.60 3.95
N VAL A 9 -7.83 23.48 4.75
CA VAL A 9 -7.77 23.25 6.18
C VAL A 9 -8.30 21.85 6.47
N PHE A 10 -7.40 20.93 6.79
CA PHE A 10 -7.79 19.60 7.25
C PHE A 10 -8.14 19.65 8.75
N LEU A 11 -9.41 19.39 9.09
CA LEU A 11 -9.85 19.38 10.48
C LEU A 11 -9.47 18.06 11.15
N GLU A 12 -8.36 18.10 11.89
CA GLU A 12 -7.84 16.96 12.65
C GLU A 12 -8.55 16.83 14.01
N GLY A 13 -9.72 16.21 14.02
CA GLY A 13 -10.43 15.85 15.25
C GLY A 13 -9.74 14.77 16.07
N SER A 14 -10.25 14.50 17.27
CA SER A 14 -9.76 13.42 18.14
C SER A 14 -9.76 12.05 17.46
N SER A 15 -10.80 11.74 16.67
CA SER A 15 -10.91 10.50 15.90
C SER A 15 -9.78 10.35 14.88
N TYR A 16 -9.46 11.40 14.12
CA TYR A 16 -8.34 11.36 13.17
C TYR A 16 -7.02 11.08 13.88
N ARG A 17 -6.72 11.82 14.96
CA ARG A 17 -5.51 11.61 15.76
C ARG A 17 -5.43 10.21 16.36
N ASN A 18 -6.57 9.64 16.75
CA ASN A 18 -6.65 8.28 17.27
C ASN A 18 -6.30 7.22 16.21
N GLU A 19 -6.86 7.34 15.01
CA GLU A 19 -6.54 6.41 13.91
C GLU A 19 -5.11 6.58 13.42
N LEU A 20 -4.61 7.82 13.33
CA LEU A 20 -3.21 8.09 13.00
C LEU A 20 -2.25 7.45 14.01
N ARG A 21 -2.59 7.51 15.31
CA ARG A 21 -1.79 6.86 16.36
C ARG A 21 -1.74 5.34 16.17
N LYS A 22 -2.90 4.69 15.97
CA LYS A 22 -2.96 3.24 15.74
C LYS A 22 -2.15 2.82 14.50
N TYR A 23 -2.23 3.60 13.43
CA TYR A 23 -1.45 3.38 12.21
C TYR A 23 0.06 3.43 12.51
N ASN A 24 0.51 4.48 13.21
CA ASN A 24 1.93 4.62 13.57
C ASN A 24 2.41 3.52 14.51
N GLU A 25 1.62 3.14 15.52
CA GLU A 25 1.92 2.03 16.43
C GLU A 25 2.05 0.70 15.66
N TYR A 26 1.16 0.44 14.70
CA TYR A 26 1.28 -0.74 13.83
C TYR A 26 2.59 -0.74 13.04
N LEU A 27 2.97 0.38 12.44
CA LEU A 27 4.22 0.47 11.68
C LEU A 27 5.45 0.23 12.57
N ILE A 28 5.53 0.89 13.73
CA ILE A 28 6.66 0.77 14.66
C ILE A 28 6.79 -0.69 15.15
N ASN A 29 5.68 -1.33 15.49
CA ASN A 29 5.67 -2.70 16.01
C ASN A 29 6.00 -3.78 14.95
N ASN A 30 6.01 -3.42 13.66
CA ASN A 30 6.21 -4.36 12.56
C ASN A 30 7.35 -3.98 11.62
N LYS A 31 8.09 -2.89 11.87
CA LYS A 31 9.16 -2.39 10.99
C LYS A 31 10.28 -3.40 10.70
N ASP A 32 10.55 -4.30 11.64
CA ASP A 32 11.60 -5.33 11.55
C ASP A 32 11.03 -6.71 11.19
N LYS A 33 9.75 -6.80 10.80
CA LYS A 33 9.08 -8.02 10.36
C LYS A 33 8.94 -8.02 8.84
N LYS A 34 8.57 -9.19 8.29
CA LYS A 34 8.13 -9.30 6.89
C LYS A 34 6.82 -8.54 6.69
N ILE A 35 6.90 -7.39 6.05
CA ILE A 35 5.75 -6.52 5.80
C ILE A 35 5.57 -6.31 4.29
N LEU A 36 4.31 -6.39 3.84
CA LEU A 36 3.93 -6.10 2.47
C LEU A 36 3.16 -4.77 2.43
N PHE A 37 3.71 -3.80 1.73
CA PHE A 37 3.03 -2.57 1.38
C PHE A 37 2.26 -2.76 0.07
N LEU A 38 0.95 -2.99 0.18
CA LEU A 38 0.06 -3.22 -0.96
C LEU A 38 -0.68 -1.92 -1.31
N GLU A 39 -0.35 -1.34 -2.45
CA GLU A 39 -0.96 -0.13 -2.99
C GLU A 39 -1.96 -0.49 -4.11
N LEU A 40 -3.22 -0.10 -3.94
CA LEU A 40 -4.32 -0.43 -4.86
C LEU A 40 -4.93 0.84 -5.45
N GLY A 41 -4.80 1.04 -6.76
CA GLY A 41 -5.49 2.12 -7.49
C GLY A 41 -5.03 3.53 -7.13
N VAL A 42 -3.86 3.69 -6.50
CA VAL A 42 -3.33 5.01 -6.15
C VAL A 42 -2.71 5.65 -7.39
N GLY A 43 -3.25 6.79 -7.79
CA GLY A 43 -2.73 7.62 -8.88
C GLY A 43 -1.68 8.64 -8.41
N THR A 44 -1.40 9.61 -9.26
CA THR A 44 -0.33 10.61 -9.07
C THR A 44 -0.79 11.95 -8.50
N MET A 45 -2.09 12.12 -8.23
CA MET A 45 -2.66 13.41 -7.80
C MET A 45 -2.19 13.86 -6.42
N THR A 46 -2.07 12.94 -5.46
CA THR A 46 -1.58 13.22 -4.10
C THR A 46 -0.70 12.08 -3.59
N PRO A 47 0.53 11.96 -4.13
CA PRO A 47 1.41 10.83 -3.84
C PRO A 47 1.90 10.84 -2.38
N MET A 48 1.93 12.02 -1.73
CA MET A 48 2.41 12.20 -0.36
C MET A 48 1.63 11.43 0.71
N PHE A 49 0.39 10.99 0.45
CA PHE A 49 -0.42 10.29 1.47
C PHE A 49 -0.15 8.80 1.56
N ILE A 50 0.21 8.15 0.44
CA ILE A 50 0.34 6.68 0.37
C ILE A 50 1.60 6.29 -0.39
N LYS A 51 1.72 6.70 -1.65
CA LYS A 51 2.76 6.26 -2.57
C LYS A 51 4.17 6.57 -2.05
N GLU A 52 4.44 7.83 -1.73
CA GLU A 52 5.75 8.25 -1.21
C GLU A 52 6.07 7.66 0.18
N PRO A 53 5.15 7.68 1.16
CA PRO A 53 5.37 6.99 2.43
C PRO A 53 5.66 5.50 2.28
N PHE A 54 4.93 4.79 1.41
CA PHE A 54 5.16 3.36 1.17
C PHE A 54 6.54 3.11 0.56
N TRP A 55 6.98 3.95 -0.38
CA TRP A 55 8.33 3.84 -0.92
C TRP A 55 9.39 4.07 0.16
N ASN A 56 9.26 5.15 0.94
CA ASN A 56 10.21 5.47 2.00
C ASN A 56 10.30 4.36 3.05
N MET A 57 9.16 3.79 3.46
CA MET A 57 9.14 2.68 4.41
C MET A 57 9.69 1.39 3.79
N THR A 58 9.39 1.07 2.54
CA THR A 58 9.93 -0.12 1.86
C THR A 58 11.45 -0.03 1.71
N TYR A 59 11.96 1.18 1.44
CA TYR A 59 13.39 1.45 1.40
C TYR A 59 14.05 1.24 2.77
N SER A 60 13.39 1.74 3.82
CA SER A 60 13.96 1.79 5.18
C SER A 60 13.83 0.48 5.96
N PHE A 61 12.76 -0.27 5.72
CA PHE A 61 12.46 -1.49 6.48
C PHE A 61 13.19 -2.69 5.84
N PRO A 62 13.96 -3.47 6.63
CA PRO A 62 14.87 -4.48 6.08
C PRO A 62 14.14 -5.56 5.27
N ASP A 63 13.00 -6.05 5.78
CA ASP A 63 12.21 -7.14 5.19
C ASP A 63 10.87 -6.67 4.59
N ALA A 64 10.81 -5.41 4.16
CA ALA A 64 9.64 -4.88 3.48
C ALA A 64 9.63 -5.18 1.97
N TYR A 65 8.44 -5.39 1.43
CA TYR A 65 8.19 -5.52 -0.01
C TYR A 65 7.02 -4.62 -0.41
N TYR A 66 7.07 -4.07 -1.63
CA TYR A 66 6.05 -3.17 -2.17
C TYR A 66 5.39 -3.76 -3.40
N ILE A 67 4.06 -3.71 -3.46
CA ILE A 67 3.29 -4.08 -4.64
C ILE A 67 2.34 -2.93 -4.96
N THR A 68 2.37 -2.45 -6.21
CA THR A 68 1.39 -1.48 -6.72
C THR A 68 0.56 -2.10 -7.83
N ILE A 69 -0.76 -1.95 -7.74
CA ILE A 69 -1.73 -2.45 -8.72
C ILE A 69 -2.53 -1.27 -9.24
N ASN A 70 -2.26 -0.87 -10.48
CA ASN A 70 -2.95 0.21 -11.15
C ASN A 70 -2.72 0.08 -12.67
N PRO A 71 -3.77 0.02 -13.51
CA PRO A 71 -3.62 -0.18 -14.96
C PRO A 71 -2.86 0.95 -15.67
N LYS A 72 -2.81 2.16 -15.09
CA LYS A 72 -2.17 3.33 -15.70
C LYS A 72 -0.87 3.71 -15.01
N ASP A 73 -0.92 3.84 -13.67
CA ASP A 73 0.11 4.53 -12.91
C ASP A 73 0.96 3.61 -12.01
N ALA A 74 0.87 2.29 -12.17
CA ALA A 74 1.70 1.35 -11.40
C ALA A 74 3.18 1.49 -11.81
N VAL A 75 3.99 1.93 -10.84
CA VAL A 75 5.43 2.16 -11.00
C VAL A 75 6.17 1.84 -9.71
N VAL A 76 7.34 1.22 -9.85
CA VAL A 76 8.30 0.98 -8.77
C VAL A 76 9.55 1.84 -9.05
N PRO A 77 9.99 2.67 -8.10
CA PRO A 77 11.20 3.48 -8.26
C PRO A 77 12.44 2.57 -8.33
N GLN A 78 13.52 3.07 -8.94
CA GLN A 78 14.72 2.27 -9.22
C GLN A 78 15.34 1.67 -7.94
N GLU A 79 15.29 2.43 -6.85
CA GLU A 79 15.78 2.09 -5.52
C GLU A 79 15.05 0.89 -4.92
N LEU A 80 13.82 0.61 -5.38
CA LEU A 80 12.99 -0.49 -4.90
C LEU A 80 12.88 -1.64 -5.91
N ARG A 81 13.72 -1.67 -6.96
CA ARG A 81 13.63 -2.69 -8.02
C ARG A 81 13.68 -4.12 -7.48
N GLU A 82 14.45 -4.38 -6.43
CA GLU A 82 14.57 -5.71 -5.81
C GLU A 82 13.50 -5.98 -4.74
N LYS A 83 12.83 -4.94 -4.26
CA LYS A 83 11.83 -4.97 -3.19
C LYS A 83 10.43 -4.55 -3.65
N GLY A 84 10.17 -4.61 -4.96
CA GLY A 84 9.01 -3.98 -5.55
C GLY A 84 8.47 -4.71 -6.78
N LEU A 85 7.15 -4.69 -6.93
CA LEU A 85 6.44 -5.20 -8.10
C LEU A 85 5.35 -4.21 -8.54
N ALA A 86 5.36 -3.84 -9.82
CA ALA A 86 4.28 -3.08 -10.45
C ALA A 86 3.41 -4.00 -11.30
N ILE A 87 2.11 -4.00 -11.04
CA ILE A 87 1.11 -4.75 -11.79
C ILE A 87 0.18 -3.77 -12.50
N LYS A 88 0.32 -3.71 -13.84
CA LYS A 88 -0.44 -2.78 -14.70
C LYS A 88 -1.73 -3.41 -15.21
N GLU A 89 -2.56 -3.87 -14.29
CA GLU A 89 -3.80 -4.59 -14.61
C GLU A 89 -4.97 -4.12 -13.75
N ASP A 90 -6.17 -4.59 -14.10
CA ASP A 90 -7.38 -4.42 -13.29
C ASP A 90 -7.23 -5.08 -11.91
N ILE A 91 -7.55 -4.33 -10.85
CA ILE A 91 -7.39 -4.79 -9.47
C ILE A 91 -8.26 -6.02 -9.19
N GLY A 92 -9.49 -6.04 -9.70
CA GLY A 92 -10.42 -7.15 -9.51
C GLY A 92 -9.87 -8.44 -10.12
N ARG A 93 -9.35 -8.37 -11.35
CA ARG A 93 -8.69 -9.50 -12.02
C ARG A 93 -7.48 -10.00 -11.23
N VAL A 94 -6.59 -9.10 -10.83
CA VAL A 94 -5.36 -9.49 -10.10
C VAL A 94 -5.69 -10.17 -8.78
N LEU A 95 -6.66 -9.66 -8.02
CA LEU A 95 -7.10 -10.30 -6.78
C LEU A 95 -7.80 -11.65 -7.03
N GLN A 96 -8.62 -11.75 -8.08
CA GLN A 96 -9.25 -13.01 -8.46
C GLN A 96 -8.21 -14.08 -8.85
N ASP A 97 -7.20 -13.70 -9.62
CA ASP A 97 -6.11 -14.59 -10.02
C ASP A 97 -5.27 -15.01 -8.81
N ALA A 98 -4.99 -14.09 -7.89
CA ALA A 98 -4.29 -14.40 -6.64
C ALA A 98 -5.05 -15.41 -5.76
N LEU A 99 -6.38 -15.28 -5.67
CA LEU A 99 -7.24 -16.23 -4.96
C LEU A 99 -7.28 -17.60 -5.66
N ASN A 100 -7.46 -17.62 -6.98
CA ASN A 100 -7.50 -18.85 -7.77
C ASN A 100 -6.15 -19.60 -7.77
N GLY A 101 -5.04 -18.85 -7.80
CA GLY A 101 -3.69 -19.39 -7.70
C GLY A 101 -3.33 -19.91 -6.30
N LYS A 102 -4.11 -19.57 -5.27
CA LYS A 102 -3.99 -20.17 -3.93
C LYS A 102 -4.63 -21.57 -3.91
N GLY A 103 -5.83 -21.71 -4.49
CA GLY A 103 -6.55 -22.99 -4.57
C GLY A 103 -5.81 -24.10 -5.31
N LYS A 104 -5.04 -23.77 -6.36
CA LYS A 104 -4.18 -24.75 -7.08
C LYS A 104 -2.98 -25.22 -6.25
N ARG A 105 -2.35 -24.32 -5.49
CA ARG A 105 -1.20 -24.69 -4.64
C ARG A 105 -1.63 -25.57 -3.47
N ASP A 106 -2.82 -25.37 -2.92
CA ASP A 106 -3.33 -26.19 -1.83
C ASP A 106 -3.81 -27.59 -2.32
N SER A 107 -4.18 -27.74 -3.61
CA SER A 107 -4.53 -29.04 -4.20
C SER A 107 -3.32 -29.89 -4.63
N ASP A 108 -2.17 -29.27 -4.89
CA ASP A 108 -0.95 -29.96 -5.34
C ASP A 108 -0.10 -30.50 -4.16
N ILE A 109 -0.51 -30.22 -2.91
CA ILE A 109 0.16 -30.64 -1.66
C ILE A 109 -0.76 -31.59 -0.84
N GLY A 110 -1.85 -32.08 -1.44
CA GLY A 110 -2.81 -33.02 -0.83
C GLY A 110 -2.61 -34.47 -1.23
#